data_AF-A0A7V5W6T9-F1
#
_entry.id   AF-A0A7V5W6T9-F1
#
_cell.length_a   1.000
_cell.length_b   1.000
_cell.length_c   1.000
_cell.angle_alpha   90.00
_cell.angle_beta   90.00
_cell.angle_gamma   90.00
#
_symmetry.space_group_name_H-M   'P 1'
#
loop_
_entity.id
_entity.type
_entity.pdbx_description
1 polymer ?
#
loop_
_entity_poly.entity_id
_entity_poly.type
_entity_poly.pdbx_seq_one_letter_code
_entity_poly.pdbx_strand_id
1 'polypeptide(L)'
;LDLGQTIAVKDRAVVAIEAMEGTDATIRRAAALLGGRPFVVVKVARPNQDMRFDVPVIGVPTIETMIECHATALAITAHKTLLLDREELLTLANRRRIAVLAVP
;
A
#
# COMPACT_ATOMS: atom_id res chain seq x y z
N LEU A 1 2.66 -0.08 18.70
CA LEU A 1 3.84 0.53 18.03
C LEU A 1 3.29 1.42 16.94
N ASP A 2 3.59 2.72 16.99
CA ASP A 2 3.14 3.70 15.99
C ASP A 2 4.30 4.02 15.06
N LEU A 3 4.55 3.12 14.11
CA LEU A 3 5.71 3.21 13.20
C LEU A 3 5.29 3.81 11.85
N GLY A 4 4.15 3.38 11.32
CA GLY A 4 3.62 3.82 10.03
C GLY A 4 2.29 3.13 9.75
N GLN A 5 1.77 3.31 8.54
CA GLN A 5 0.47 2.79 8.11
C GLN A 5 0.59 1.58 7.16
N THR A 6 1.77 1.34 6.60
CA THR A 6 1.98 0.39 5.51
C THR A 6 2.90 -0.76 5.91
N ILE A 7 2.56 -1.97 5.50
CA ILE A 7 3.47 -3.13 5.53
C ILE A 7 3.49 -3.84 4.17
N ALA A 8 4.60 -4.49 3.88
CA ALA A 8 4.75 -5.39 2.74
C ALA A 8 4.92 -6.83 3.24
N VAL A 9 4.16 -7.76 2.67
CA VAL A 9 4.08 -9.16 3.12
C VAL A 9 4.34 -10.12 1.97
N LYS A 10 5.16 -11.14 2.23
CA LYS A 10 5.41 -12.27 1.33
C LYS A 10 5.37 -13.57 2.12
N ASP A 11 4.57 -14.54 1.68
CA ASP A 11 4.53 -15.90 2.25
C ASP A 11 4.42 -15.91 3.79
N ARG A 12 3.52 -15.06 4.33
CA ARG A 12 3.27 -14.84 5.76
C ARG A 12 4.39 -14.14 6.54
N ALA A 13 5.46 -13.71 5.88
CA ALA A 13 6.51 -12.90 6.48
C ALA A 13 6.32 -11.41 6.15
N VAL A 14 6.49 -10.55 7.17
CA VAL A 14 6.57 -9.10 6.98
C VAL A 14 7.97 -8.76 6.47
N VAL A 15 8.05 -8.23 5.26
CA VAL A 15 9.30 -7.88 4.57
C VAL A 15 9.73 -6.46 4.91
N ALA A 16 8.77 -5.55 4.99
CA ALA A 16 9.00 -4.14 5.32
C ALA A 16 7.80 -3.58 6.10
N ILE A 17 8.09 -2.68 7.03
CA ILE A 17 7.13 -1.86 7.76
C ILE A 17 7.49 -0.41 7.51
N GLU A 18 6.51 0.41 7.14
CA GLU A 18 6.66 1.86 6.96
C GLU A 18 7.09 2.52 8.26
N ALA A 19 8.06 3.43 8.15
CA ALA A 19 8.43 4.38 9.17
C ALA A 19 8.32 5.80 8.59
N MET A 20 9.37 6.62 8.76
CA MET A 20 9.38 8.02 8.31
C MET A 20 9.54 8.17 6.79
N GLU A 21 9.91 7.11 6.06
CA GLU A 21 10.19 7.18 4.62
C GLU A 21 8.92 7.26 3.76
N GLY A 22 7.76 6.90 4.33
CA GLY A 22 6.50 6.86 3.62
C GLY A 22 6.26 5.57 2.81
N THR A 23 5.08 5.52 2.20
CA THR A 23 4.50 4.31 1.60
C THR A 23 5.30 3.83 0.39
N ASP A 24 5.62 4.71 -0.55
CA ASP A 24 6.27 4.31 -1.80
C ASP A 24 7.71 3.84 -1.57
N ALA A 25 8.44 4.51 -0.66
CA ALA A 25 9.79 4.08 -0.27
C ALA A 25 9.76 2.72 0.45
N THR A 26 8.73 2.46 1.25
CA THR A 26 8.51 1.14 1.89
C THR A 26 8.30 0.04 0.85
N ILE A 27 7.49 0.30 -0.19
CA ILE A 27 7.23 -0.67 -1.27
C ILE A 27 8.52 -0.97 -2.05
N ARG A 28 9.29 0.07 -2.43
CA ARG A 28 10.58 -0.10 -3.12
C ARG A 28 11.58 -0.87 -2.27
N ARG A 29 11.65 -0.58 -0.97
CA ARG A 29 12.51 -1.30 -0.02
C ARG A 29 12.13 -2.78 0.07
N ALA A 30 10.84 -3.10 0.11
CA ALA A 30 10.38 -4.49 0.10
C ALA A 30 10.79 -5.22 -1.19
N ALA A 31 10.61 -4.57 -2.36
CA ALA A 31 11.00 -5.14 -3.65
C ALA A 31 12.51 -5.44 -3.73
N ALA A 32 13.35 -4.52 -3.24
CA ALA A 32 14.79 -4.70 -3.18
C ALA A 32 15.19 -5.93 -2.34
N LEU A 33 14.56 -6.12 -1.18
CA LEU A 33 14.79 -7.28 -0.31
C LEU A 33 14.29 -8.61 -0.93
N LEU A 34 13.25 -8.54 -1.75
CA LEU A 34 12.63 -9.71 -2.38
C LEU A 34 13.27 -10.12 -3.71
N GLY A 35 14.09 -9.27 -4.33
CA GLY A 35 14.77 -9.58 -5.58
C GLY A 35 13.81 -9.88 -6.73
N GLY A 36 12.71 -9.12 -6.84
CA GLY A 36 11.71 -9.27 -7.91
C GLY A 36 10.62 -10.32 -7.65
N ARG A 37 10.62 -10.99 -6.50
CA ARG A 37 9.51 -11.87 -6.13
C ARG A 37 8.24 -11.05 -5.83
N PRO A 38 7.06 -11.49 -6.29
CA PRO A 38 5.81 -10.76 -6.09
C PRO A 38 5.35 -10.81 -4.62
N PHE A 39 4.77 -9.72 -4.14
CA PHE A 39 4.33 -9.55 -2.76
C PHE A 39 3.05 -8.70 -2.63
N VAL A 40 2.52 -8.64 -1.42
CA VAL A 40 1.29 -7.90 -1.09
C VAL A 40 1.63 -6.68 -0.24
N VAL A 41 0.96 -5.56 -0.52
CA VAL A 41 1.02 -4.33 0.26
C VAL A 41 -0.26 -4.20 1.08
N VAL A 42 -0.14 -3.78 2.33
CA VAL A 42 -1.28 -3.51 3.22
C VAL A 42 -1.08 -2.13 3.79
N LYS A 43 -2.07 -1.24 3.66
CA LYS A 43 -2.08 0.10 4.24
C LYS A 43 -3.31 0.28 5.11
N VAL A 44 -3.11 0.42 6.43
CA VAL A 44 -4.20 0.49 7.40
C VAL A 44 -4.31 1.85 8.05
N ALA A 45 -5.53 2.25 8.40
CA ALA A 45 -5.74 3.33 9.36
C ALA A 45 -5.37 2.84 10.76
N ARG A 46 -4.55 3.60 11.49
CA ARG A 46 -4.23 3.25 12.88
C ARG A 46 -5.48 3.27 13.76
N PRO A 47 -5.56 2.49 14.85
CA PRO A 47 -6.72 2.47 15.74
C PRO A 47 -7.10 3.86 16.27
N ASN A 48 -6.11 4.69 16.60
CA ASN A 48 -6.29 6.05 17.12
C ASN A 48 -5.93 7.12 16.06
N GLN A 49 -6.08 6.80 14.78
CA GLN A 49 -5.79 7.73 13.69
C GLN A 49 -6.73 8.95 13.77
N ASP A 50 -6.17 10.16 13.93
CA ASP A 50 -6.97 11.38 13.84
C ASP A 50 -7.23 11.71 12.37
N MET A 51 -8.43 11.34 11.91
CA MET A 51 -8.87 11.51 10.53
C MET A 51 -9.05 12.98 10.11
N ARG A 52 -8.90 13.96 11.01
CA ARG A 52 -8.93 15.38 10.65
C ARG A 52 -7.58 15.89 10.15
N PHE A 53 -6.49 15.21 10.54
CA PHE A 53 -5.13 15.67 10.28
C PHE A 53 -4.32 14.66 9.47
N ASP A 54 -4.63 13.36 9.58
CA ASP A 54 -3.86 12.31 8.93
C ASP A 54 -4.82 11.20 8.47
N VAL A 55 -5.36 11.39 7.27
CA VAL A 55 -6.16 10.41 6.55
C VAL A 55 -5.21 9.55 5.72
N PRO A 56 -5.19 8.22 5.86
CA PRO A 56 -4.44 7.35 4.96
C PRO A 56 -4.83 7.59 3.50
N VAL A 57 -3.86 7.82 2.62
CA VAL A 57 -4.09 8.12 1.20
C VAL A 57 -3.41 7.11 0.30
N ILE A 58 -4.08 6.73 -0.80
CA ILE A 58 -3.48 6.06 -1.95
C ILE A 58 -3.87 6.81 -3.22
N GLY A 59 -2.97 6.80 -4.21
CA GLY A 59 -3.17 7.48 -5.50
C GLY A 59 -2.63 6.66 -6.67
N VAL A 60 -2.74 7.21 -7.88
CA VAL A 60 -2.07 6.67 -9.08
C VAL A 60 -0.56 6.39 -8.83
N PRO A 61 0.22 7.29 -8.17
CA PRO A 61 1.65 7.04 -7.90
C PRO A 61 1.92 5.80 -7.05
N THR A 62 1.02 5.46 -6.13
CA THR A 62 1.12 4.25 -5.31
C THR A 62 1.01 3.00 -6.19
N ILE A 63 0.06 2.99 -7.13
CA ILE A 63 -0.10 1.88 -8.07
C ILE A 63 1.08 1.80 -9.05
N GLU A 64 1.60 2.93 -9.54
CA GLU A 64 2.82 2.98 -10.34
C GLU A 64 4.01 2.35 -9.62
N THR A 65 4.23 2.75 -8.37
CA THR A 65 5.28 2.16 -7.52
C THR A 65 5.08 0.66 -7.34
N MET A 66 3.83 0.20 -7.14
CA MET A 66 3.53 -1.23 -7.04
C MET A 66 3.84 -2.00 -8.34
N ILE A 67 3.58 -1.41 -9.51
CA ILE A 67 3.91 -2.00 -10.82
C ILE A 67 5.42 -2.15 -10.97
N GLU A 68 6.17 -1.08 -10.70
CA GLU A 68 7.65 -1.07 -10.72
C GLU A 68 8.23 -2.16 -9.81
N CYS A 69 7.54 -2.43 -8.69
CA CYS A 69 8.01 -3.31 -7.62
C CYS A 69 7.47 -4.75 -7.71
N HIS A 70 6.65 -5.09 -8.72
CA HIS A 70 5.97 -6.38 -8.82
C HIS A 70 5.05 -6.72 -7.62
N ALA A 71 4.48 -5.72 -6.95
CA ALA A 71 3.43 -5.95 -5.96
C ALA A 71 2.11 -6.33 -6.66
N THR A 72 1.38 -7.30 -6.11
CA THR A 72 0.22 -7.91 -6.77
C THR A 72 -1.12 -7.55 -6.14
N ALA A 73 -1.11 -7.07 -4.90
CA ALA A 73 -2.32 -6.64 -4.22
C ALA A 73 -2.05 -5.52 -3.21
N LEU A 74 -3.06 -4.66 -3.03
CA LEU A 74 -3.11 -3.59 -2.05
C LEU A 74 -4.38 -3.77 -1.20
N ALA A 75 -4.20 -4.09 0.08
CA ALA A 75 -5.29 -4.09 1.05
C ALA A 75 -5.33 -2.75 1.80
N ILE A 76 -6.52 -2.16 1.92
CA ILE A 76 -6.75 -0.89 2.63
C ILE A 76 -7.87 -0.99 3.65
N THR A 77 -7.89 -0.11 4.66
CA THR A 77 -9.01 -0.03 5.60
C THR A 77 -10.23 0.62 4.94
N ALA A 78 -11.34 -0.11 4.88
CA ALA A 78 -12.61 0.36 4.37
C ALA A 78 -13.06 1.63 5.12
N HIS A 79 -13.60 2.59 4.38
CA HIS A 79 -14.13 3.86 4.90
C HIS A 79 -13.11 4.75 5.66
N LYS A 80 -11.82 4.38 5.68
CA LYS A 80 -10.76 5.15 6.35
C LYS A 80 -9.54 5.42 5.47
N THR A 81 -9.64 5.19 4.16
CA THR A 81 -8.58 5.49 3.21
C THR A 81 -9.13 6.35 2.07
N LEU A 82 -8.48 7.49 1.82
CA LEU A 82 -8.78 8.36 0.70
C LEU A 82 -8.11 7.82 -0.56
N LEU A 83 -8.89 7.67 -1.63
CA LEU A 83 -8.39 7.31 -2.96
C LEU A 83 -8.36 8.58 -3.82
N LEU A 84 -7.16 9.08 -4.09
CA LEU A 84 -6.98 10.17 -5.05
C LEU A 84 -7.18 9.62 -6.47
N ASP A 85 -7.90 10.39 -7.29
CA ASP A 85 -8.23 10.04 -8.68
C ASP A 85 -8.73 8.60 -8.82
N ARG A 86 -9.71 8.24 -7.98
CA ARG A 86 -10.20 6.88 -7.77
C ARG A 86 -10.41 6.09 -9.06
N GLU A 87 -11.04 6.69 -10.07
CA GLU A 87 -11.32 6.00 -11.34
C GLU A 87 -10.04 5.66 -12.10
N GLU A 88 -9.09 6.60 -12.16
CA GLU A 88 -7.80 6.41 -12.82
C GLU A 88 -6.95 5.36 -12.07
N LEU A 89 -6.89 5.47 -10.74
CA LEU A 89 -6.20 4.51 -9.88
C LEU A 89 -6.71 3.09 -10.12
N LEU A 90 -8.03 2.89 -10.04
CA LEU A 90 -8.64 1.57 -10.22
C LEU A 90 -8.48 1.05 -11.65
N THR A 91 -8.58 1.93 -12.66
CA THR A 91 -8.35 1.57 -14.06
C THR A 91 -6.93 1.10 -14.30
N LEU A 92 -5.93 1.81 -13.76
CA LEU A 92 -4.52 1.44 -13.84
C LEU A 92 -4.27 0.10 -13.12
N ALA A 93 -4.78 -0.05 -11.90
CA ALA A 93 -4.63 -1.28 -11.12
C ALA A 93 -5.20 -2.50 -11.85
N ASN A 94 -6.44 -2.39 -12.38
CA ASN A 94 -7.09 -3.45 -13.15
C ASN A 94 -6.30 -3.81 -14.41
N ARG A 95 -5.86 -2.82 -15.20
CA ARG A 95 -5.05 -3.04 -16.42
C ARG A 95 -3.76 -3.78 -16.12
N ARG A 96 -3.21 -3.58 -14.93
CA ARG A 96 -1.93 -4.15 -14.48
C ARG A 96 -2.10 -5.38 -13.58
N ARG A 97 -3.33 -5.85 -13.38
CA ARG A 97 -3.70 -7.01 -12.56
C ARG A 97 -3.25 -6.88 -11.10
N ILE A 98 -3.33 -5.67 -10.56
CA ILE A 98 -3.13 -5.40 -9.13
C ILE A 98 -4.50 -5.37 -8.47
N ALA A 99 -4.74 -6.27 -7.53
CA ALA A 99 -5.98 -6.28 -6.77
C ALA A 99 -5.98 -5.15 -5.74
N VAL A 100 -7.04 -4.34 -5.69
CA VAL A 100 -7.27 -3.37 -4.62
C VAL A 100 -8.46 -3.84 -3.79
N LEU A 101 -8.22 -4.13 -2.51
CA LEU A 101 -9.24 -4.68 -1.61
C LEU A 101 -9.43 -3.76 -0.40
N ALA A 102 -10.67 -3.38 -0.13
CA ALA A 102 -11.04 -2.72 1.12
C ALA A 102 -11.45 -3.78 2.15
N VAL A 103 -10.79 -3.79 3.31
CA VAL A 103 -11.08 -4.69 4.43
C VAL A 103 -11.67 -3.92 5.61
N PRO A 104 -12.61 -4.51 6.39
CA PRO A 104 -13.24 -3.86 7.55
C PRO A 104 -12.24 -3.35 8.60
#